data_AF-A0A969F393-F1
#
_entry.id   AF-A0A969F393-F1
#
_cell.length_a   1.000
_cell.length_b   1.000
_cell.length_c   1.000
_cell.angle_alpha   90.00
_cell.angle_beta   90.00
_cell.angle_gamma   90.00
#
_symmetry.space_group_name_H-M   'P 1'
#
loop_
_entity.id
_entity.type
_entity.pdbx_description
1 polymer ?
#
loop_
_entity_poly.entity_id
_entity_poly.type
_entity_poly.pdbx_seq_one_letter_code
_entity_poly.pdbx_strand_id
1 'polypeptide(L)'
;MWSCFATIGDHLPYPLQLKKTVGRMATYLQAYGDLMVRTNRWDPKALARFREDETVRGMRGAIDQVATTEQLERIAQVIPDVWLAPAATGSPARCVEKIKAQFDLGCDGVILHGAAPRELAPVVAQYSGSRDAGRFAGLPANPALSPT
;
A
#
# COMPACT_ATOMS: atom_id res chain seq x y z
N MET A 1 18.32 -6.28 3.00
CA MET A 1 16.97 -6.08 3.57
C MET A 1 15.97 -5.85 2.43
N TRP A 2 14.75 -6.39 2.53
CA TRP A 2 13.69 -6.20 1.51
C TRP A 2 12.51 -5.40 2.08
N SER A 3 11.96 -4.49 1.29
CA SER A 3 10.67 -3.83 1.59
C SER A 3 9.53 -4.54 0.85
N CYS A 4 8.46 -4.92 1.55
CA CYS A 4 7.19 -5.31 0.93
C CYS A 4 6.28 -4.08 0.90
N PHE A 5 6.09 -3.50 -0.29
CA PHE A 5 5.62 -2.14 -0.44
C PHE A 5 4.34 -2.04 -1.26
N ALA A 6 3.26 -1.57 -0.64
CA ALA A 6 1.98 -1.34 -1.32
C ALA A 6 2.15 -0.30 -2.42
N THR A 7 1.81 -0.67 -3.66
CA THR A 7 1.99 0.18 -4.86
C THR A 7 0.71 0.15 -5.71
N ILE A 8 0.00 1.27 -5.76
CA ILE A 8 -1.30 1.42 -6.40
C ILE A 8 -1.30 2.76 -7.16
N GLY A 9 -1.05 2.71 -8.48
CA GLY A 9 -0.99 3.90 -9.31
C GLY A 9 -2.37 4.47 -9.70
N ASP A 10 -2.42 5.76 -9.98
CA ASP A 10 -3.64 6.49 -10.37
C ASP A 10 -4.13 6.19 -11.80
N HIS A 11 -3.33 5.48 -12.59
CA HIS A 11 -3.73 4.92 -13.89
C HIS A 11 -4.78 3.81 -13.76
N LEU A 12 -4.99 3.27 -12.56
CA LEU A 12 -6.06 2.31 -12.30
C LEU A 12 -7.41 3.02 -12.20
N PRO A 13 -8.53 2.36 -12.53
CA PRO A 13 -9.85 2.92 -12.28
C PRO A 13 -10.03 3.29 -10.80
N TYR A 14 -10.59 4.46 -10.53
CA TYR A 14 -10.77 4.99 -9.17
C TYR A 14 -11.43 4.00 -8.17
N PRO A 15 -12.51 3.25 -8.53
CA PRO A 15 -13.06 2.22 -7.65
C PRO A 15 -12.04 1.15 -7.24
N LEU A 16 -11.15 0.78 -8.16
CA LEU A 16 -10.11 -0.22 -7.90
C LEU A 16 -9.00 0.35 -7.00
N GLN A 17 -8.67 1.63 -7.15
CA GLN A 17 -7.74 2.33 -6.25
C GLN A 17 -8.28 2.32 -4.82
N LEU A 18 -9.53 2.72 -4.61
CA LEU A 18 -10.18 2.70 -3.29
C LEU A 18 -10.22 1.30 -2.69
N LYS A 19 -10.64 0.30 -3.48
CA LYS A 19 -10.68 -1.11 -3.04
C LYS A 19 -9.31 -1.60 -2.54
N LYS A 20 -8.24 -1.28 -3.28
CA LYS A 20 -6.88 -1.73 -2.97
C LYS A 20 -6.19 -0.91 -1.87
N THR A 21 -6.68 0.29 -1.56
CA THR A 21 -6.14 1.16 -0.51
C THR A 21 -7.03 1.14 0.73
N VAL A 22 -8.08 1.95 0.75
CA VAL A 22 -9.06 2.08 1.83
C VAL A 22 -9.67 0.72 2.18
N GLY A 23 -10.11 -0.04 1.18
CA GLY A 23 -10.73 -1.35 1.41
C GLY A 23 -9.79 -2.31 2.12
N ARG A 24 -8.55 -2.45 1.64
CA ARG A 24 -7.54 -3.33 2.26
C ARG A 24 -7.18 -2.89 3.67
N MET A 25 -6.97 -1.60 3.89
CA MET A 25 -6.71 -1.06 5.22
C MET A 25 -7.88 -1.35 6.16
N ALA A 26 -9.11 -1.08 5.72
CA ALA A 26 -10.31 -1.31 6.50
C ALA A 26 -10.49 -2.80 6.87
N THR A 27 -10.25 -3.72 5.94
CA THR A 27 -10.24 -5.17 6.22
C THR A 27 -9.19 -5.54 7.28
N TYR A 28 -8.00 -4.97 7.23
CA TYR A 28 -6.99 -5.21 8.26
C TYR A 28 -7.38 -4.61 9.61
N LEU A 29 -8.01 -3.43 9.63
CA LEU A 29 -8.51 -2.84 10.87
C LEU A 29 -9.65 -3.65 11.49
N GLN A 30 -10.49 -4.31 10.67
CA GLN A 30 -11.51 -5.26 11.14
C GLN A 30 -10.87 -6.46 11.86
N ALA A 31 -9.84 -7.07 11.29
CA ALA A 31 -9.25 -8.31 11.80
C ALA A 31 -8.14 -8.10 12.84
N TYR A 32 -7.32 -7.06 12.66
CA TYR A 32 -6.06 -6.85 13.37
C TYR A 32 -5.90 -5.44 13.94
N GLY A 33 -6.99 -4.66 14.03
CA GLY A 33 -6.94 -3.23 14.37
C GLY A 33 -6.12 -2.91 15.62
N ASP A 34 -6.36 -3.60 16.74
CA ASP A 34 -5.63 -3.33 18.00
C ASP A 34 -4.14 -3.67 17.88
N LEU A 35 -3.79 -4.73 17.13
CA LEU A 35 -2.38 -5.07 16.86
C LEU A 35 -1.72 -3.99 16.01
N MET A 36 -2.37 -3.55 14.93
CA MET A 36 -1.84 -2.50 14.06
C MET A 36 -1.62 -1.18 14.81
N VAL A 37 -2.62 -0.76 15.60
CA VAL A 37 -2.54 0.48 16.39
C VAL A 37 -1.39 0.42 17.38
N ARG A 38 -1.25 -0.67 18.15
CA ARG A 38 -0.16 -0.81 19.13
C ARG A 38 1.20 -0.85 18.46
N THR A 39 1.37 -1.67 17.42
CA THR A 39 2.66 -1.85 16.72
C THR A 39 3.14 -0.54 16.10
N ASN A 40 2.23 0.22 15.49
CA ASN A 40 2.57 1.49 14.83
C ASN A 40 2.50 2.70 15.78
N ARG A 41 2.14 2.49 17.06
CA ARG A 41 1.93 3.55 18.05
C ARG A 41 0.94 4.62 17.57
N TRP A 42 -0.12 4.19 16.88
CA TRP A 42 -1.20 5.06 16.43
C TRP A 42 -2.18 5.38 17.57
N ASP A 43 -2.98 6.43 17.39
CA ASP A 43 -4.03 6.82 18.35
C ASP A 43 -5.15 5.75 18.40
N PRO A 44 -5.38 5.09 19.55
CA PRO A 44 -6.47 4.12 19.69
C PRO A 44 -7.86 4.72 19.50
N LYS A 45 -8.04 6.04 19.72
CA LYS A 45 -9.33 6.69 19.51
C LYS A 45 -9.71 6.76 18.02
N ALA A 46 -8.72 6.80 17.13
CA ALA A 46 -8.99 6.72 15.69
C ALA A 46 -9.57 5.35 15.30
N LEU A 47 -9.05 4.27 15.87
CA LEU A 47 -9.61 2.93 15.68
C LEU A 47 -11.00 2.79 16.28
N ALA A 48 -11.27 3.39 17.45
CA ALA A 48 -12.60 3.41 18.04
C ALA A 48 -13.61 4.09 17.10
N ARG A 49 -13.29 5.28 16.56
CA ARG A 49 -14.13 5.99 15.58
C ARG A 49 -14.38 5.15 14.33
N PHE A 50 -13.35 4.49 13.79
CA PHE A 50 -13.50 3.57 12.66
C PHE A 50 -14.47 2.43 12.96
N ARG A 51 -14.39 1.83 14.16
CA ARG A 51 -15.28 0.73 14.59
C ARG A 51 -16.72 1.18 14.88
N GLU A 52 -16.90 2.44 15.28
CA GLU A 52 -18.21 3.02 15.60
C GLU A 52 -18.97 3.46 14.35
N ASP A 53 -18.29 3.74 13.23
CA ASP A 53 -18.92 4.16 11.98
C ASP A 53 -19.97 3.14 11.48
N GLU A 54 -21.15 3.64 11.15
CA GLU A 54 -22.30 2.82 10.78
C GLU A 54 -22.05 1.99 9.51
N THR A 55 -21.30 2.54 8.55
CA THR A 55 -20.96 1.81 7.33
C THR A 55 -20.06 0.63 7.68
N VAL A 56 -19.04 0.85 8.52
CA VAL A 56 -18.12 -0.21 8.97
C VAL A 56 -18.85 -1.29 9.77
N ARG A 57 -19.71 -0.90 10.72
CA ARG A 57 -20.51 -1.84 11.53
C ARG A 57 -21.48 -2.68 10.70
N GLY A 58 -21.98 -2.14 9.59
CA GLY A 58 -22.89 -2.82 8.68
C GLY A 58 -22.24 -3.89 7.79
N MET A 59 -20.90 -3.95 7.73
CA MET A 59 -20.18 -4.85 6.80
C MET A 59 -20.23 -6.30 7.26
N ARG A 60 -20.78 -7.18 6.40
CA ARG A 60 -20.89 -8.63 6.64
C ARG A 60 -19.85 -9.43 5.86
N GLY A 61 -18.60 -9.01 5.95
CA GLY A 61 -17.48 -9.65 5.28
C GLY A 61 -16.24 -8.75 5.27
N ALA A 62 -15.18 -9.22 4.63
CA ALA A 62 -13.99 -8.41 4.39
C ALA A 62 -14.36 -7.20 3.52
N ILE A 63 -14.11 -5.99 4.03
CA ILE A 63 -14.54 -4.73 3.40
C ILE A 63 -14.03 -4.61 1.96
N ASP A 64 -12.78 -4.98 1.71
CA ASP A 64 -12.20 -5.03 0.36
C ASP A 64 -12.86 -6.05 -0.59
N GLN A 65 -13.77 -6.91 -0.12
CA GLN A 65 -14.50 -7.86 -0.95
C GLN A 65 -15.98 -7.50 -1.12
N VAL A 66 -16.61 -6.94 -0.08
CA VAL A 66 -18.07 -6.76 -0.04
C VAL A 66 -18.54 -5.31 -0.18
N ALA A 67 -17.69 -4.33 0.10
CA ALA A 67 -18.10 -2.92 0.08
C ALA A 67 -18.23 -2.39 -1.36
N THR A 68 -19.24 -1.56 -1.60
CA THR A 68 -19.35 -0.77 -2.84
C THR A 68 -18.35 0.39 -2.84
N THR A 69 -18.17 1.04 -3.99
CA THR A 69 -17.32 2.23 -4.11
C THR A 69 -17.75 3.33 -3.14
N GLU A 70 -19.06 3.61 -3.08
CA GLU A 70 -19.64 4.67 -2.25
C GLU A 70 -19.44 4.38 -0.76
N GLN A 71 -19.55 3.10 -0.36
CA GLN A 71 -19.23 2.67 0.99
C GLN A 71 -17.75 2.85 1.32
N LEU A 72 -16.85 2.53 0.37
CA LEU A 72 -15.42 2.78 0.55
C LEU A 72 -15.10 4.27 0.66
N GLU A 73 -15.77 5.14 -0.09
CA GLU A 73 -15.63 6.60 0.05
C GLU A 73 -16.07 7.09 1.42
N ARG A 74 -17.16 6.53 1.97
CA ARG A 74 -17.61 6.84 3.33
C ARG A 74 -16.60 6.35 4.38
N ILE A 75 -16.10 5.13 4.24
CA ILE A 75 -15.10 4.55 5.14
C ILE A 75 -13.78 5.35 5.08
N ALA A 76 -13.42 5.89 3.91
CA ALA A 76 -12.21 6.70 3.77
C ALA A 76 -12.20 7.91 4.72
N GLN A 77 -13.36 8.50 5.02
CA GLN A 77 -13.47 9.66 5.91
C GLN A 77 -13.11 9.36 7.37
N VAL A 78 -13.14 8.09 7.78
CA VAL A 78 -12.84 7.66 9.16
C VAL A 78 -11.49 6.96 9.28
N ILE A 79 -10.74 6.81 8.17
CA ILE A 79 -9.35 6.33 8.17
C ILE A 79 -8.42 7.54 8.08
N PRO A 80 -7.54 7.77 9.06
CA PRO A 80 -6.55 8.83 8.96
C PRO A 80 -5.64 8.68 7.73
N ASP A 81 -5.48 9.74 6.94
CA ASP A 81 -4.62 9.75 5.74
C ASP A 81 -3.20 9.28 6.03
N VAL A 82 -2.67 9.61 7.21
CA VAL A 82 -1.33 9.20 7.66
C VAL A 82 -1.15 7.68 7.73
N TRP A 83 -2.23 6.91 7.88
CA TRP A 83 -2.16 5.44 7.85
C TRP A 83 -2.00 4.89 6.43
N LEU A 84 -2.46 5.63 5.42
CA LEU A 84 -2.33 5.27 4.01
C LEU A 84 -1.09 5.90 3.35
N ALA A 85 -0.60 7.01 3.90
CA ALA A 85 0.54 7.77 3.41
C ALA A 85 1.82 6.94 3.13
N PRO A 86 2.14 5.86 3.87
CA PRO A 86 3.32 5.05 3.57
C PRO A 86 3.27 4.34 2.20
N ALA A 87 2.11 4.09 1.61
CA ALA A 87 2.01 3.39 0.31
C ALA A 87 2.48 4.25 -0.87
N ALA A 88 2.97 3.61 -1.95
CA ALA A 88 3.13 4.26 -3.25
C ALA A 88 1.78 4.43 -3.93
N THR A 89 1.35 5.69 -4.07
CA THR A 89 0.09 6.08 -4.74
C THR A 89 0.29 7.33 -5.59
N GLY A 90 -0.66 7.58 -6.50
CA GLY A 90 -0.59 8.67 -7.49
C GLY A 90 0.06 8.21 -8.79
N SER A 91 0.67 9.14 -9.53
CA SER A 91 1.21 8.84 -10.86
C SER A 91 2.28 7.74 -10.82
N PRO A 92 2.52 7.04 -11.94
CA PRO A 92 3.62 6.08 -12.03
C PRO A 92 4.98 6.68 -11.63
N ALA A 93 5.23 7.95 -11.99
CA ALA A 93 6.43 8.67 -11.60
C ALA A 93 6.53 8.84 -10.08
N ARG A 94 5.46 9.28 -9.42
CA ARG A 94 5.40 9.43 -7.95
C ARG A 94 5.55 8.09 -7.24
N CYS A 95 4.97 7.02 -7.79
CA CYS A 95 5.16 5.67 -7.27
C CYS A 95 6.64 5.27 -7.33
N VAL A 96 7.32 5.55 -8.44
CA VAL A 96 8.76 5.27 -8.62
C VAL A 96 9.63 6.09 -7.67
N GLU A 97 9.29 7.36 -7.43
CA GLU A 97 9.99 8.17 -6.41
C GLU A 97 9.90 7.52 -5.03
N LYS A 98 8.71 7.08 -4.62
CA LYS A 98 8.51 6.38 -3.33
C LYS A 98 9.22 5.02 -3.29
N ILE A 99 9.27 4.28 -4.39
CA ILE A 99 10.04 3.04 -4.49
C ILE A 99 11.53 3.34 -4.32
N LYS A 100 12.06 4.39 -4.97
CA LYS A 100 13.47 4.79 -4.83
C LYS A 100 13.80 5.19 -3.39
N ALA A 101 12.90 5.91 -2.73
CA ALA A 101 13.04 6.28 -1.33
C ALA A 101 13.16 5.05 -0.40
N GLN A 102 12.60 3.88 -0.74
CA GLN A 102 12.81 2.66 0.05
C GLN A 102 14.29 2.23 0.05
N PHE A 103 14.98 2.40 -1.08
CA PHE A 103 16.42 2.11 -1.14
C PHE A 103 17.24 3.14 -0.33
N ASP A 104 16.78 4.39 -0.25
CA ASP A 104 17.43 5.42 0.57
C ASP A 104 17.25 5.14 2.08
N LEU A 105 16.22 4.38 2.44
CA LEU A 105 16.02 3.81 3.79
C LEU A 105 16.88 2.56 4.05
N GLY A 106 17.73 2.15 3.11
CA GLY A 106 18.65 1.02 3.26
C GLY A 106 18.09 -0.33 2.81
N CYS A 107 16.98 -0.35 2.06
CA CYS A 107 16.55 -1.58 1.40
C CYS A 107 17.47 -1.91 0.22
N ASP A 108 17.72 -3.19 -0.01
CA ASP A 108 18.45 -3.70 -1.19
C ASP A 108 17.47 -4.06 -2.32
N GLY A 109 16.18 -4.07 -2.00
CA GLY A 109 15.14 -4.60 -2.86
C GLY A 109 13.74 -4.23 -2.39
N VAL A 110 12.82 -4.08 -3.35
CA VAL A 110 11.43 -3.71 -3.11
C VAL A 110 10.51 -4.69 -3.84
N ILE A 111 9.62 -5.32 -3.09
CA ILE A 111 8.53 -6.15 -3.60
C ILE A 111 7.31 -5.26 -3.73
N LEU A 112 6.79 -5.12 -4.95
CA LEU A 112 5.59 -4.34 -5.22
C LEU A 112 4.34 -5.18 -4.88
N HIS A 113 3.57 -4.75 -3.89
CA HIS A 113 2.41 -5.47 -3.38
C HIS A 113 1.10 -4.69 -3.59
N GLY A 114 -0.04 -5.39 -3.54
CA GLY A 114 -1.39 -4.79 -3.65
C GLY A 114 -1.96 -4.69 -5.08
N ALA A 115 -1.15 -4.97 -6.11
CA ALA A 115 -1.56 -4.92 -7.51
C ALA A 115 -1.08 -6.14 -8.31
N ALA A 116 -1.86 -6.53 -9.32
CA ALA A 116 -1.49 -7.62 -10.24
C ALA A 116 -0.35 -7.18 -11.18
N PRO A 117 0.41 -8.11 -11.77
CA PRO A 117 1.53 -7.76 -12.65
C PRO A 117 1.15 -6.79 -13.79
N ARG A 118 0.00 -7.01 -14.45
CA ARG A 118 -0.51 -6.11 -15.51
C ARG A 118 -0.84 -4.70 -14.99
N GLU A 119 -1.30 -4.59 -13.75
CA GLU A 119 -1.66 -3.32 -13.11
C GLU A 119 -0.40 -2.54 -12.74
N LEU A 120 0.71 -3.23 -12.44
CA LEU A 120 2.00 -2.63 -12.12
C LEU A 120 2.83 -2.25 -13.35
N ALA A 121 2.46 -2.72 -14.55
CA ALA A 121 3.25 -2.53 -15.77
C ALA A 121 3.66 -1.06 -16.03
N PRO A 122 2.79 -0.05 -15.87
CA PRO A 122 3.20 1.35 -16.04
C PRO A 122 4.26 1.81 -15.03
N VAL A 123 4.16 1.37 -13.77
CA VAL A 123 5.13 1.70 -12.72
C VAL A 123 6.47 1.01 -12.99
N VAL A 124 6.44 -0.25 -13.42
CA VAL A 124 7.65 -1.01 -13.78
C VAL A 124 8.33 -0.40 -15.00
N ALA A 125 7.58 0.01 -16.03
CA ALA A 125 8.13 0.70 -17.19
C ALA A 125 8.80 2.03 -16.79
N GLN A 126 8.12 2.83 -15.96
CA GLN A 126 8.67 4.08 -15.42
C GLN A 126 9.95 3.86 -14.58
N TYR A 127 9.97 2.80 -13.78
CA TYR A 127 11.15 2.44 -13.00
C TYR A 127 12.32 2.07 -13.92
N SER A 128 12.06 1.21 -14.93
CA SER A 128 13.05 0.77 -15.91
C SER A 128 13.74 1.94 -16.62
N GLY A 129 12.96 2.92 -17.09
CA GLY A 129 13.49 4.09 -17.79
C GLY A 129 14.29 5.07 -16.92
N SER A 130 14.26 4.92 -15.59
CA SER A 130 14.96 5.81 -14.65
C SER A 130 15.81 5.06 -13.62
N ARG A 131 16.08 3.78 -13.87
CA ARG A 131 16.84 2.91 -12.96
C ARG A 131 18.31 3.30 -12.97
N ASP A 132 18.87 3.48 -11.78
CA ASP A 132 20.32 3.55 -11.60
C ASP A 132 20.91 2.14 -11.69
N ALA A 133 21.63 1.86 -12.78
CA ALA A 133 22.27 0.57 -13.00
C ALA A 133 23.47 0.33 -12.08
N GLY A 134 24.18 1.40 -11.68
CA GLY A 134 25.36 1.32 -10.83
C GLY A 134 25.01 1.00 -9.37
N ARG A 135 23.86 1.49 -8.89
CA ARG A 135 23.40 1.31 -7.50
C ARG A 135 23.37 -0.14 -7.03
N PHE A 136 23.15 -1.09 -7.94
CA PHE A 136 22.96 -2.51 -7.61
C PHE A 136 24.00 -3.43 -8.24
N ALA A 137 25.11 -2.90 -8.76
CA ALA A 137 26.11 -3.68 -9.49
C ALA A 137 26.76 -4.80 -8.65
N GLY A 138 26.84 -4.64 -7.32
CA GLY A 138 27.37 -5.64 -6.39
C GLY A 138 26.33 -6.64 -5.86
N LEU A 139 25.06 -6.57 -6.29
CA LEU A 139 24.01 -7.45 -5.83
C LEU A 139 23.68 -8.54 -6.86
N PRO A 140 23.37 -9.76 -6.42
CA PRO A 140 22.94 -10.82 -7.33
C PRO A 140 21.61 -10.45 -8.00
N ALA A 141 21.44 -10.88 -9.26
CA ALA A 141 20.18 -10.71 -9.97
C ALA A 141 19.04 -11.51 -9.33
N ASN A 142 19.36 -12.65 -8.69
CA ASN A 142 18.40 -13.38 -7.87
C ASN A 142 18.34 -12.75 -6.46
N PRO A 143 17.21 -12.17 -6.08
CA PRO A 143 17.05 -11.50 -4.79
C PRO A 143 17.18 -12.42 -3.55
N ALA A 144 17.08 -13.74 -3.73
CA ALA A 144 17.22 -14.73 -2.66
C ALA A 144 18.65 -15.26 -2.46
N LEU A 145 19.60 -14.86 -3.32
CA LEU A 145 21.01 -15.23 -3.17
C LEU A 145 21.73 -14.25 -2.25
N SER A 146 22.66 -14.76 -1.45
CA SER A 146 23.56 -13.89 -0.66
C SER A 146 24.51 -13.14 -1.60
N PRO A 147 24.87 -11.88 -1.29
CA PRO A 147 25.96 -11.19 -1.99
C PRO A 147 27.25 -12.01 -1.89
N THR A 148 27.98 -12.09 -2.99
CA THR A 148 29.31 -12.72 -3.06
C THR A 148 30.39 -11.80 -2.53
#